data_AF-A0AAJ5USJ0-F1
#
_entry.id   AF-A0AAJ5USJ0-F1
#
_cell.length_a   1.000
_cell.length_b   1.000
_cell.length_c   1.000
_cell.angle_alpha   90.00
_cell.angle_beta   90.00
_cell.angle_gamma   90.00
#
_symmetry.space_group_name_H-M   'P 1'
#
loop_
_entity.id
_entity.type
_entity.pdbx_description
1 polymer ?
#
loop_
_entity_poly.entity_id
_entity_poly.type
_entity_poly.pdbx_seq_one_letter_code
_entity_poly.pdbx_strand_id
1 'polypeptide(L)'
;MTELLYGIYPYAVENGIKADEFWQMTFDEIMIHITATIKHHRTMLKERAVMDHKTAELMAFAVNDPSKMPSVEKHYSFMDDSAERQPVTLNNEPDQAEPEEWQSDQALLVQQAMAVRATNERKKK
;
A
#
# COMPACT_ATOMS: atom_id res chain seq x y z
N MET A 1 -10.71 -21.12 -25.73
CA MET A 1 -11.57 -20.16 -25.00
C MET A 1 -12.14 -20.77 -23.73
N THR A 2 -12.57 -22.04 -23.74
CA THR A 2 -13.09 -22.77 -22.57
C THR A 2 -12.07 -22.97 -21.44
N GLU A 3 -10.83 -23.35 -21.76
CA GLU A 3 -9.77 -23.57 -20.74
C GLU A 3 -9.50 -22.34 -19.85
N LEU A 4 -9.60 -21.13 -20.42
CA LEU A 4 -9.40 -19.90 -19.68
C LEU A 4 -10.54 -19.63 -18.68
N LEU A 5 -11.79 -19.91 -19.08
CA LEU A 5 -12.95 -19.79 -18.19
C LEU A 5 -12.87 -20.78 -17.02
N TYR A 6 -12.41 -22.02 -17.25
CA TYR A 6 -12.18 -22.97 -16.17
C TYR A 6 -11.09 -22.50 -15.20
N GLY A 7 -10.03 -21.87 -15.70
CA GLY A 7 -8.95 -21.33 -14.86
C GLY A 7 -9.38 -20.17 -13.95
N ILE A 8 -10.27 -19.29 -14.44
CA ILE A 8 -10.73 -18.12 -13.66
C ILE A 8 -11.95 -18.42 -12.77
N TYR A 9 -12.64 -19.54 -13.00
CA TYR A 9 -13.81 -19.94 -12.22
C TYR A 9 -13.61 -19.87 -10.69
N PRO A 10 -12.57 -20.49 -10.09
CA PRO A 10 -12.38 -20.41 -8.64
C PRO A 10 -12.23 -18.96 -8.15
N TYR A 11 -11.47 -18.15 -8.90
CA TYR A 11 -11.23 -16.75 -8.56
C TYR A 11 -12.50 -15.88 -8.68
N ALA A 12 -13.34 -16.13 -9.69
CA ALA A 12 -14.62 -15.45 -9.85
C ALA A 12 -15.56 -15.74 -8.67
N VAL A 13 -15.63 -17.01 -8.24
CA VAL A 13 -16.46 -17.44 -7.11
C VAL A 13 -15.99 -16.81 -5.80
N GLU A 14 -14.68 -16.75 -5.56
CA GLU A 14 -14.11 -16.04 -4.41
C GLU A 14 -14.46 -14.55 -4.39
N ASN A 15 -14.54 -13.91 -5.56
CA ASN A 15 -14.94 -12.52 -5.72
C ASN A 15 -16.47 -12.30 -5.78
N GLY A 16 -17.25 -13.30 -5.35
CA GLY A 16 -18.69 -13.16 -5.12
C GLY A 16 -19.57 -13.37 -6.36
N ILE A 17 -19.02 -13.84 -7.47
CA ILE A 17 -19.82 -14.29 -8.62
C ILE A 17 -20.40 -15.66 -8.27
N LYS A 18 -21.72 -15.83 -8.42
CA LYS A 18 -22.34 -17.13 -8.14
C LYS A 18 -21.96 -18.16 -9.19
N ALA A 19 -21.79 -19.40 -8.76
CA ALA A 19 -21.37 -20.51 -9.61
C ALA A 19 -22.35 -20.81 -10.78
N ASP A 20 -23.64 -20.60 -10.55
CA ASP A 20 -24.72 -20.75 -11.55
C ASP A 20 -24.73 -19.62 -12.58
N GLU A 21 -24.42 -18.39 -12.14
CA GLU A 21 -24.37 -17.19 -13.00
C GLU A 21 -23.06 -17.12 -13.81
N PHE A 22 -21.95 -17.66 -13.29
CA PHE A 22 -20.64 -17.64 -13.94
C PHE A 22 -20.67 -18.18 -15.38
N TRP A 23 -21.29 -19.34 -15.59
CA TRP A 23 -21.32 -20.01 -16.90
C TRP A 23 -22.21 -19.29 -17.92
N GLN A 24 -23.02 -18.34 -17.46
CA GLN A 24 -23.92 -17.54 -18.30
C GLN A 24 -23.31 -16.19 -18.66
N MET A 25 -22.25 -15.76 -17.96
CA MET A 25 -21.56 -14.51 -18.21
C MET A 25 -20.44 -14.65 -19.24
N THR A 26 -20.22 -13.57 -19.98
CA THR A 26 -19.05 -13.40 -20.84
C THR A 26 -17.81 -13.07 -20.01
N PHE A 27 -16.62 -13.28 -20.60
CA PHE A 27 -15.36 -12.96 -19.93
C PHE A 27 -15.29 -11.48 -19.49
N ASP A 28 -15.74 -10.56 -20.34
CA ASP A 28 -15.73 -9.12 -20.02
C ASP A 28 -16.64 -8.79 -18.83
N GLU A 29 -17.83 -9.38 -18.78
CA GLU A 29 -18.76 -9.20 -17.65
C GLU A 29 -18.16 -9.74 -16.35
N ILE A 30 -17.50 -10.91 -16.39
CA ILE A 30 -16.80 -11.48 -15.23
C ILE A 30 -15.70 -10.53 -14.75
N MET A 31 -14.88 -10.00 -15.67
CA MET A 31 -13.80 -9.06 -15.32
C MET A 31 -14.34 -7.75 -14.72
N ILE A 32 -15.41 -7.21 -15.29
CA ILE A 32 -16.07 -6.00 -14.78
C ILE A 32 -16.61 -6.26 -13.36
N HIS A 33 -17.26 -7.39 -13.13
CA HIS A 33 -17.78 -7.78 -11.82
C HIS A 33 -16.66 -7.90 -10.78
N ILE A 34 -15.59 -8.63 -11.10
CA ILE A 34 -14.45 -8.79 -10.19
C ILE A 34 -13.84 -7.43 -9.84
N THR A 35 -13.62 -6.58 -10.84
CA THR A 35 -13.04 -5.24 -10.62
C THR A 35 -13.94 -4.37 -9.74
N ALA A 36 -15.25 -4.43 -9.95
CA ALA A 36 -16.24 -3.72 -9.14
C ALA A 36 -16.24 -4.23 -7.69
N THR A 37 -16.20 -5.55 -7.48
CA THR A 37 -16.12 -6.15 -6.14
C THR A 37 -14.87 -5.71 -5.40
N ILE A 38 -13.69 -5.81 -6.04
CA ILE A 38 -12.41 -5.40 -5.44
C ILE A 38 -12.47 -3.92 -5.03
N LYS A 39 -12.97 -3.06 -5.92
CA LYS A 39 -13.11 -1.62 -5.65
C LYS A 39 -14.04 -1.37 -4.46
N HIS A 40 -15.20 -2.04 -4.42
CA HIS A 40 -16.16 -1.89 -3.33
C HIS A 40 -15.58 -2.36 -1.99
N HIS A 41 -14.92 -3.51 -1.97
CA HIS A 41 -14.26 -4.04 -0.78
C HIS A 41 -13.19 -3.08 -0.26
N ARG A 42 -12.40 -2.50 -1.16
CA ARG A 42 -11.40 -1.51 -0.79
C ARG A 42 -12.01 -0.23 -0.22
N THR A 43 -13.11 0.27 -0.79
CA THR A 43 -13.84 1.40 -0.22
C THR A 43 -14.34 1.10 1.19
N MET A 44 -14.91 -0.08 1.42
CA MET A 44 -15.37 -0.51 2.76
C MET A 44 -14.22 -0.58 3.77
N LEU A 45 -13.05 -1.10 3.37
CA LEU A 45 -11.86 -1.13 4.23
C LEU A 45 -11.36 0.27 4.57
N LYS A 46 -11.34 1.18 3.58
CA LYS A 46 -11.00 2.59 3.81
C LYS A 46 -11.97 3.24 4.79
N GLU A 47 -13.27 3.11 4.56
CA GLU A 47 -14.30 3.64 5.47
C GLU A 47 -14.14 3.12 6.90
N ARG A 48 -13.93 1.81 7.05
CA ARG A 48 -13.71 1.19 8.36
C ARG A 48 -12.48 1.72 9.08
N ALA A 49 -11.35 1.83 8.40
CA ALA A 49 -10.13 2.33 9.02
C ALA A 49 -10.21 3.82 9.37
N VAL A 50 -10.92 4.64 8.59
CA VAL A 50 -11.23 6.03 9.00
C VAL A 50 -12.09 6.05 10.26
N MET A 51 -13.14 5.23 10.32
CA MET A 51 -13.99 5.15 11.50
C MET A 51 -13.20 4.69 12.73
N ASP A 52 -12.41 3.62 12.62
CA ASP A 52 -11.60 3.10 13.72
C ASP A 52 -10.62 4.17 14.22
N HIS A 53 -9.98 4.92 13.31
CA HIS A 53 -9.15 6.05 13.71
C HIS A 53 -9.97 7.14 14.42
N LYS A 54 -11.12 7.56 13.89
CA LYS A 54 -11.94 8.57 14.56
C LYS A 54 -12.45 8.12 15.93
N THR A 55 -12.77 6.84 16.10
CA THR A 55 -13.14 6.31 17.42
C THR A 55 -11.97 6.31 18.39
N ALA A 56 -10.77 5.93 17.94
CA ALA A 56 -9.57 6.01 18.75
C ALA A 56 -9.22 7.46 19.13
N GLU A 57 -9.40 8.43 18.23
CA GLU A 57 -9.24 9.87 18.52
C GLU A 57 -10.19 10.31 19.65
N LEU A 58 -11.47 9.94 19.55
CA LEU A 58 -12.49 10.26 20.56
C LEU A 58 -12.17 9.61 21.91
N MET A 59 -11.70 8.36 21.93
CA MET A 59 -11.28 7.69 23.14
C MET A 59 -10.05 8.34 23.77
N ALA A 60 -9.03 8.68 22.95
CA ALA A 60 -7.83 9.36 23.43
C ALA A 60 -8.13 10.76 23.99
N PHE A 61 -9.08 11.47 23.37
CA PHE A 61 -9.58 12.75 23.90
C PHE A 61 -10.31 12.57 25.24
N ALA A 62 -11.17 11.56 25.36
CA ALA A 62 -11.88 11.26 26.61
C ALA A 62 -10.95 10.85 27.77
N VAL A 63 -9.81 10.22 27.46
CA VAL A 63 -8.82 9.70 28.44
C VAL A 63 -7.61 10.65 28.63
N ASN A 64 -7.59 11.81 27.95
CA ASN A 64 -6.59 12.89 28.11
C ASN A 64 -5.14 12.53 27.71
N ASP A 65 -4.93 11.78 26.61
CA ASP A 65 -3.59 11.66 25.98
C ASP A 65 -3.66 11.65 24.44
N PRO A 66 -4.04 12.77 23.78
CA PRO A 66 -4.19 12.84 22.33
C PRO A 66 -2.85 12.76 21.56
N SER A 67 -1.72 13.06 22.23
CA SER A 67 -0.40 13.18 21.59
C SER A 67 0.28 11.84 21.28
N LYS A 68 -0.19 10.71 21.84
CA LYS A 68 0.40 9.38 21.59
C LYS A 68 -0.30 8.56 20.52
N MET A 69 -1.33 9.12 19.87
CA MET A 69 -2.09 8.39 18.89
C MET A 69 -1.35 8.27 17.55
N PRO A 70 -1.17 7.06 16.99
CA PRO A 70 -0.57 6.88 15.68
C PRO A 70 -1.52 7.37 14.57
N SER A 71 -0.98 7.96 13.51
CA SER A 71 -1.75 8.42 12.35
C SER A 71 -2.38 7.25 11.57
N VAL A 72 -3.50 7.52 10.90
CA VAL A 72 -4.25 6.54 10.07
C VAL A 72 -3.31 5.78 9.12
N GLU A 73 -2.46 6.50 8.40
CA GLU A 73 -1.53 5.97 7.38
C GLU A 73 -0.47 5.04 7.98
N LYS A 74 -0.02 5.31 9.21
CA LYS A 74 0.98 4.48 9.91
C LYS A 74 0.39 3.17 10.42
N HIS A 75 -0.90 3.15 10.74
CA HIS A 75 -1.57 1.96 11.27
C HIS A 75 -2.22 1.11 10.18
N TYR A 76 -2.66 1.75 9.10
CA TYR A 76 -3.32 1.11 7.96
C TYR A 76 -2.52 1.35 6.69
N SER A 77 -1.51 0.52 6.45
CA SER A 77 -0.60 0.66 5.30
C SER A 77 -1.31 0.62 3.94
N PHE A 78 -2.52 0.06 3.86
CA PHE A 78 -3.35 0.04 2.64
C PHE A 78 -4.01 1.39 2.28
N MET A 79 -3.97 2.36 3.19
CA MET A 79 -4.44 3.74 2.97
C MET A 79 -3.44 4.57 2.18
N ASP A 80 -2.18 4.13 2.12
CA ASP A 80 -1.13 4.82 1.39
C ASP A 80 -1.31 4.58 -0.12
N ASP A 81 -1.98 5.51 -0.79
CA ASP A 81 -2.22 5.49 -2.23
C ASP A 81 -0.91 5.63 -3.05
N SER A 82 0.25 5.84 -2.40
CA SER A 82 1.56 5.84 -3.07
C SER A 82 1.99 4.45 -3.54
N ALA A 83 1.51 3.37 -2.90
CA ALA A 83 1.81 1.99 -3.26
C ALA A 83 1.12 1.54 -4.57
N GLU A 84 0.04 2.20 -4.99
CA GLU A 84 -0.73 1.81 -6.18
C GLU A 84 -0.16 2.32 -7.51
N ARG A 85 0.86 3.18 -7.46
CA ARG A 85 1.56 3.66 -8.66
C ARG A 85 2.63 2.69 -9.16
N GLN A 86 2.86 1.59 -8.45
CA GLN A 86 3.77 0.55 -8.91
C GLN A 86 2.99 -0.55 -9.65
N PRO A 87 3.33 -0.86 -10.92
CA PRO A 87 2.71 -1.97 -11.62
C PRO A 87 3.00 -3.28 -10.86
N VAL A 88 1.96 -4.05 -10.59
CA VAL A 88 2.05 -5.36 -9.91
C VAL A 88 2.90 -6.30 -10.76
N THR A 89 4.15 -6.51 -10.38
CA THR A 89 4.98 -7.61 -10.86
C THR A 89 4.63 -8.84 -10.01
N LEU A 90 3.92 -9.81 -10.62
CA LEU A 90 3.80 -11.16 -10.04
C LEU A 90 5.18 -11.80 -10.07
N ASN A 91 5.94 -11.72 -8.97
CA ASN A 91 7.13 -12.53 -8.78
C ASN A 91 7.18 -13.03 -7.33
N ASN A 92 7.32 -14.34 -7.20
CA ASN A 92 7.52 -15.06 -5.95
C ASN A 92 8.87 -14.68 -5.30
N GLU A 93 8.90 -14.74 -3.97
CA GLU A 93 10.08 -14.78 -3.06
C GLU A 93 10.69 -13.45 -2.52
N PRO A 94 11.30 -13.49 -1.30
CA PRO A 94 10.84 -12.72 -0.14
C PRO A 94 11.67 -11.48 0.21
N ASP A 95 11.08 -10.64 1.08
CA ASP A 95 11.67 -9.62 1.96
C ASP A 95 13.20 -9.56 1.99
N GLN A 96 13.78 -8.62 1.26
CA GLN A 96 15.00 -7.91 1.68
C GLN A 96 14.84 -6.45 1.30
N ALA A 97 14.52 -5.62 2.31
CA ALA A 97 14.68 -4.18 2.24
C ALA A 97 16.17 -3.87 2.10
N GLU A 98 16.69 -3.90 0.88
CA GLU A 98 17.97 -3.27 0.58
C GLU A 98 17.80 -1.76 0.82
N PRO A 99 18.69 -1.10 1.57
CA PRO A 99 18.62 0.34 1.75
C PRO A 99 18.73 0.99 0.37
N GLU A 100 17.67 1.68 -0.04
CA GLU A 100 17.57 2.30 -1.36
C GLU A 100 18.83 3.14 -1.64
N GLU A 101 19.45 2.96 -2.81
CA GLU A 101 20.77 3.49 -3.18
C GLU A 101 20.93 5.00 -2.92
N TRP A 102 19.84 5.77 -2.97
CA TRP A 102 19.83 7.20 -2.67
C TRP A 102 20.23 7.55 -1.23
N GLN A 103 20.01 6.65 -0.27
CA GLN A 103 20.42 6.85 1.13
C GLN A 103 21.94 6.75 1.28
N SER A 104 22.57 5.85 0.52
CA SER A 104 24.03 5.73 0.44
C SER A 104 24.65 6.96 -0.22
N ASP A 105 24.05 7.45 -1.31
CA ASP A 105 24.51 8.65 -2.00
C ASP A 105 24.39 9.92 -1.15
N GLN A 106 23.31 10.05 -0.34
CA GLN A 106 23.19 11.16 0.61
C GLN A 106 24.29 11.13 1.67
N ALA A 107 24.60 9.94 2.22
CA ALA A 107 25.65 9.80 3.22
C ALA A 107 27.03 10.18 2.66
N LEU A 108 27.32 9.77 1.42
CA LEU A 108 28.57 10.10 0.73
C LEU A 108 28.71 11.61 0.50
N LEU A 109 27.63 12.26 0.05
CA LEU A 109 27.62 13.71 -0.21
C LEU A 109 27.85 14.52 1.08
N VAL A 110 27.22 14.11 2.18
CA VAL A 110 27.39 14.74 3.49
C VAL A 110 28.82 14.60 4.00
N GLN A 111 29.45 13.43 3.81
CA GLN A 111 30.86 13.21 4.17
C GLN A 111 31.81 14.14 3.37
N GLN A 112 31.59 14.26 2.06
CA GLN A 112 32.39 15.15 1.20
C GLN A 112 32.21 16.62 1.58
N ALA A 113 30.97 17.04 1.87
CA ALA A 113 30.68 18.40 2.32
C ALA A 113 31.39 18.73 3.64
N MET A 114 31.43 17.80 4.60
CA MET A 114 32.19 17.96 5.84
C MET A 114 33.70 18.12 5.60
N ALA A 115 34.27 17.32 4.70
CA ALA A 115 35.69 17.42 4.35
C ALA A 115 36.04 18.78 3.71
N VAL A 116 35.18 19.31 2.84
CA VAL A 116 35.35 20.64 2.24
C VAL A 116 35.24 21.75 3.28
N ARG A 117 34.29 21.65 4.23
CA ARG A 117 34.17 22.62 5.33
C ARG A 117 35.40 22.63 6.22
N ALA A 118 35.91 21.46 6.60
CA ALA A 118 37.11 21.34 7.43
C ALA A 118 38.36 21.91 6.74
N THR A 119 38.50 21.73 5.42
CA THR A 119 39.62 22.31 4.67
C THR A 119 39.50 23.83 4.50
N ASN A 120 38.29 24.35 4.32
CA ASN A 120 38.05 25.80 4.28
C ASN A 120 38.31 26.48 5.64
N GLU A 121 37.94 25.84 6.75
CA GLU A 121 38.26 26.36 8.09
C GLU A 121 39.77 26.38 8.38
N ARG A 122 40.51 25.36 7.92
CA ARG A 122 41.98 25.33 8.02
C ARG A 122 42.67 26.40 7.18
N LYS A 123 42.08 26.84 6.06
CA LYS A 123 42.61 27.93 5.23
C LYS A 123 42.28 29.33 5.75
N LYS A 124 41.29 29.45 6.64
CA LYS A 124 40.84 30.72 7.24
C LYS A 124 41.58 31.06 8.54
N LYS A 125 42.40 30.13 9.05
CA LYS A 125 43.26 30.29 10.22
C LYS A 125 44.71 30.46 9.79
#